data_AF-A0A1X4NNR7-F1
#
_entry.id   AF-A0A1X4NNR7-F1
#
_cell.length_a   1.000
_cell.length_b   1.000
_cell.length_c   1.000
_cell.angle_alpha   90.00
_cell.angle_beta   90.00
_cell.angle_gamma   90.00
#
_symmetry.space_group_name_H-M   'P 1'
#
loop_
_entity.id
_entity.type
_entity.pdbx_description
1 polymer ?
#
loop_
_entity_poly.entity_id
_entity_poly.type
_entity_poly.pdbx_seq_one_letter_code
_entity_poly.pdbx_strand_id
1 'polypeptide(L)' 'MLRLLLLSLPLLAGCQHYDKAAHFAAGAAVSHIVTQETGNPTAGCLAAIGVGVLKEMVDEVADPADILSTGLGCSVALAF' A
#
# COMPACT_ATOMS: atom_id res chain seq x y z
N MET A 1 -9.83 16.97 -13.40
CA MET A 1 -8.38 16.86 -13.70
C MET A 1 -7.57 16.44 -12.48
N LEU A 2 -7.70 17.08 -11.31
CA LEU A 2 -7.01 16.67 -10.07
C LEU A 2 -7.30 15.21 -9.62
N ARG A 3 -8.54 14.74 -9.76
CA ARG A 3 -8.92 13.34 -9.46
C ARG A 3 -8.26 12.31 -10.39
N LEU A 4 -7.99 12.66 -11.65
CA LEU A 4 -7.31 11.78 -12.60
C LEU A 4 -5.81 11.68 -12.27
N LEU A 5 -5.22 12.78 -11.78
CA LEU A 5 -3.83 12.86 -11.35
C LEU A 5 -3.53 11.99 -10.11
N LEU A 6 -4.48 11.95 -9.16
CA LEU A 6 -4.39 11.13 -7.95
C LEU A 6 -4.48 9.62 -8.27
N LEU A 7 -5.24 9.23 -9.31
CA LEU A 7 -5.30 7.85 -9.80
C LEU A 7 -4.04 7.42 -10.57
N SER A 8 -3.31 8.36 -11.19
CA SER A 8 -2.06 8.06 -11.90
C SER A 8 -0.83 7.88 -11.00
N LEU A 9 -0.87 8.37 -9.75
CA LEU A 9 0.25 8.26 -8.81
C LEU A 9 0.58 6.81 -8.39
N PRO A 10 -0.38 5.94 -8.03
CA PRO A 10 -0.07 4.55 -7.71
C PRO A 10 0.38 3.74 -8.94
N LEU A 11 -0.11 4.10 -10.13
CA LEU A 11 0.35 3.53 -11.40
C LEU A 11 1.83 3.89 -11.68
N LEU A 12 2.29 5.07 -11.26
CA LEU A 12 3.69 5.48 -11.40
C LEU A 12 4.61 4.79 -10.37
N ALA A 13 4.13 4.46 -9.17
CA ALA A 13 4.90 3.69 -8.19
C ALA A 13 5.18 2.25 -8.66
N GLY A 14 4.22 1.63 -9.36
CA GLY A 14 4.38 0.31 -9.97
C GLY A 14 5.32 0.28 -11.19
N CYS A 15 5.63 1.43 -11.79
CA CYS A 15 6.51 1.52 -12.96
C CYS A 15 8.00 1.63 -12.63
N GLN A 16 8.40 1.82 -11.36
CA GLN A 16 9.81 2.08 -11.04
C GLN A 16 10.65 0.84 -10.69
N HIS A 17 10.07 -0.29 -10.29
CA HIS A 17 10.80 -1.54 -10.06
C HIS A 17 9.78 -2.67 -9.76
N TYR A 18 10.03 -3.91 -10.19
CA TYR A 18 9.16 -5.06 -9.86
C TYR A 18 8.92 -5.18 -8.34
N ASP A 19 9.95 -4.81 -7.58
CA ASP A 19 9.96 -4.69 -6.13
C ASP A 19 8.82 -3.81 -5.58
N LYS A 20 8.70 -2.54 -6.01
CA LYS A 20 7.67 -1.61 -5.50
C LYS A 20 6.25 -2.02 -5.88
N ALA A 21 6.09 -2.72 -7.01
CA ALA A 21 4.80 -3.29 -7.38
C ALA A 21 4.37 -4.42 -6.43
N ALA A 22 5.30 -5.26 -5.97
CA ALA A 22 5.01 -6.31 -4.99
C ALA A 22 4.60 -5.71 -3.62
N HIS A 23 5.28 -4.65 -3.19
CA HIS A 23 4.91 -3.89 -1.98
C HIS A 23 3.50 -3.32 -2.06
N PHE A 24 3.16 -2.66 -3.17
CA PHE A 24 1.80 -2.16 -3.40
C PHE A 24 0.75 -3.27 -3.36
N ALA A 25 1.01 -4.39 -4.04
CA ALA A 25 0.10 -5.53 -4.04
C ALA A 25 -0.10 -6.13 -2.64
N ALA A 26 0.98 -6.26 -1.86
CA ALA A 26 0.91 -6.72 -0.47
C ALA A 26 0.05 -5.78 0.39
N GLY A 27 0.26 -4.47 0.25
CA GLY A 27 -0.55 -3.45 0.92
C GLY A 27 -2.03 -3.53 0.59
N ALA A 28 -2.36 -3.73 -0.70
CA ALA A 28 -3.73 -3.91 -1.16
C ALA A 28 -4.39 -5.15 -0.55
N ALA A 29 -3.68 -6.28 -0.53
CA ALA A 29 -4.16 -7.52 0.06
C ALA A 29 -4.40 -7.38 1.57
N VAL A 30 -3.44 -6.82 2.32
CA VAL A 30 -3.56 -6.59 3.77
C VAL A 30 -4.75 -5.68 4.06
N SER A 31 -4.85 -4.55 3.35
CA SER A 31 -5.95 -3.61 3.54
C SER A 31 -7.30 -4.26 3.26
N HIS A 32 -7.42 -5.06 2.19
CA HIS A 32 -8.65 -5.76 1.84
C HIS A 32 -9.05 -6.76 2.93
N ILE A 33 -8.13 -7.64 3.35
CA ILE A 33 -8.40 -8.68 4.36
C ILE A 33 -8.85 -8.03 5.66
N VAL A 34 -8.10 -7.06 6.18
CA VAL A 34 -8.44 -6.41 7.46
C VAL A 34 -9.76 -5.65 7.35
N THR A 35 -10.06 -5.00 6.22
CA THR A 35 -11.34 -4.34 6.01
C THR A 35 -12.51 -5.33 5.99
N GLN A 36 -12.36 -6.48 5.34
CA GLN A 36 -13.40 -7.52 5.30
C GLN A 36 -13.69 -8.08 6.70
N GLU A 37 -12.66 -8.36 7.48
CA GLU A 37 -12.80 -8.95 8.81
C GLU A 37 -13.32 -7.95 9.85
N THR A 38 -13.00 -6.66 9.71
CA THR A 38 -13.34 -5.64 10.72
C THR A 38 -14.52 -4.75 10.34
N GLY A 39 -14.91 -4.72 9.06
CA GLY A 39 -15.83 -3.73 8.51
C GLY A 39 -15.29 -2.29 8.54
N ASN A 40 -13.98 -2.09 8.80
CA ASN A 40 -13.37 -0.78 8.99
C ASN A 40 -12.25 -0.52 7.96
N PRO A 41 -12.52 0.27 6.90
CA PRO A 41 -11.53 0.60 5.87
C PRO A 41 -10.31 1.37 6.41
N THR A 42 -10.50 2.20 7.44
CA THR A 42 -9.38 2.91 8.09
C THR A 42 -8.46 1.94 8.80
N ALA A 43 -9.01 0.92 9.48
CA ALA A 43 -8.20 -0.13 10.09
C ALA A 43 -7.41 -0.91 9.02
N GLY A 44 -8.02 -1.21 7.87
CA GLY A 44 -7.33 -1.82 6.73
C GLY A 44 -6.15 -1.00 6.22
N CYS A 45 -6.34 0.30 5.99
CA CYS A 45 -5.25 1.15 5.52
C CYS A 45 -4.12 1.29 6.56
N LEU A 46 -4.46 1.43 7.85
CA LEU A 46 -3.47 1.45 8.92
C LEU A 46 -2.71 0.13 9.02
N ALA A 47 -3.36 -1.01 8.78
CA ALA A 47 -2.70 -2.30 8.74
C ALA A 47 -1.72 -2.40 7.56
N ALA A 48 -2.07 -1.91 6.38
CA ALA A 48 -1.15 -1.88 5.23
C ALA A 48 0.10 -1.03 5.52
N ILE A 49 -0.07 0.16 6.11
CA ILE A 49 1.05 1.01 6.53
C ILE A 49 1.89 0.29 7.60
N GLY A 50 1.25 -0.29 8.60
CA GLY A 50 1.92 -1.03 9.67
C GLY A 50 2.74 -2.21 9.16
N VAL A 51 2.21 -2.99 8.22
CA VAL A 51 2.95 -4.09 7.57
C VAL A 51 4.15 -3.55 6.78
N GLY A 52 4.00 -2.44 6.06
CA GLY A 52 5.12 -1.80 5.37
C GLY A 52 6.24 -1.40 6.33
N VAL A 53 5.90 -0.78 7.47
CA VAL A 53 6.87 -0.43 8.52
C VAL A 53 7.53 -1.68 9.11
N LEU A 54 6.76 -2.73 9.42
CA LEU A 54 7.29 -3.96 10.00
C LEU A 54 8.25 -4.69 9.06
N LYS A 55 7.99 -4.69 7.74
CA LYS A 55 8.93 -5.22 6.75
C LYS A 55 10.25 -4.45 6.80
N GLU A 56 10.22 -3.12 6.80
CA GLU A 56 11.45 -2.31 6.85
C GLU A 56 12.28 -2.51 8.13
N MET A 57 11.64 -2.88 9.25
CA MET A 57 12.35 -3.21 10.49
C MET A 57 13.15 -4.51 10.42
N VAL A 58 12.82 -5.40 9.47
CA VAL A 58 13.51 -6.70 9.29
C VAL A 58 14.45 -6.71 8.09
N ASP A 59 14.46 -5.65 7.29
CA ASP A 59 15.37 -5.49 6.17
C ASP A 59 16.80 -5.16 6.62
N GLU A 60 17.80 -5.67 5.89
CA GLU A 60 19.21 -5.33 6.14
C GLU A 60 19.51 -3.86 5.83
N VAL A 61 18.83 -3.29 4.83
CA VAL A 61 18.91 -1.89 4.43
C VAL A 61 17.50 -1.38 4.18
N ALA A 62 17.02 -0.50 5.05
CA ALA A 62 15.68 0.06 4.92
C ALA A 62 15.55 0.97 3.69
N ASP A 63 14.47 0.78 2.93
CA ASP A 63 14.00 1.62 1.85
C ASP A 63 12.62 2.23 2.19
N PRO A 64 12.54 3.51 2.58
CA PRO A 64 11.28 4.18 2.89
C PRO A 64 10.24 4.16 1.74
N ALA A 65 10.66 3.93 0.50
CA ALA A 65 9.74 3.78 -0.63
C ALA A 65 8.88 2.50 -0.54
N ASP A 66 9.31 1.48 0.22
CA ASP A 66 8.53 0.26 0.47
C ASP A 66 7.39 0.50 1.44
N ILE A 67 7.60 1.34 2.45
CA ILE A 67 6.52 1.78 3.34
C ILE A 67 5.47 2.55 2.53
N LEU A 68 5.93 3.48 1.68
CA LEU A 68 5.03 4.28 0.85
C LEU A 68 4.25 3.42 -0.14
N SER A 69 4.92 2.53 -0.87
CA SER A 69 4.25 1.66 -1.84
C SER A 69 3.29 0.69 -1.16
N THR A 70 3.67 0.08 -0.04
CA THR A 70 2.77 -0.79 0.76
C THR A 70 1.58 0.00 1.31
N GLY A 71 1.80 1.19 1.87
CA GLY A 71 0.72 2.05 2.37
C GLY A 71 -0.25 2.49 1.26
N LEU A 72 0.29 2.85 0.09
CA LEU A 72 -0.52 3.21 -1.09
C LEU A 72 -1.38 2.05 -1.59
N GLY A 73 -1.03 0.80 -1.28
CA GLY A 73 -1.87 -0.36 -1.56
C GLY A 73 -3.29 -0.23 -0.98
N CYS A 74 -3.50 0.54 0.09
CA CYS A 74 -4.85 0.76 0.61
C CYS A 74 -5.73 1.64 -0.30
N SER A 75 -5.17 2.34 -1.30
CA SER A 75 -5.93 3.20 -2.20
C SER A 75 -6.91 2.43 -3.09
N VAL A 76 -6.63 1.14 -3.36
CA VAL A 76 -7.57 0.28 -4.10
C VAL A 76 -8.75 -0.16 -3.24
N ALA A 77 -8.58 -0.33 -1.92
CA ALA A 77 -9.68 -0.68 -1.03
C ALA A 77 -10.69 0.49 -0.84
N LEU A 78 -10.25 1.73 -1.04
CA LEU A 78 -11.12 2.93 -1.03
C LEU A 78 -11.92 3.12 -2.33
N ALA A 79 -11.66 2.31 -3.36
CA ALA A 79 -12.33 2.39 -4.65
C ALA A 79 -13.52 1.42 -4.80
N PHE A 80 -13.76 0.54 -3.83
CA PHE A 80 -14.84 -0.46 -3.84
C PHE A 80 -15.66 -0.42 -2.56
#